data_AF-A0A1S9DCP2-F1
#
_entry.id   AF-A0A1S9DCP2-F1
#
_cell.length_a   1.000
_cell.length_b   1.000
_cell.length_c   1.000
_cell.angle_alpha   90.00
_cell.angle_beta   90.00
_cell.angle_gamma   90.00
#
_symmetry.space_group_name_H-M   'P 1'
#
loop_
_entity.id
_entity.type
_entity.pdbx_description
1 polymer ?
#
loop_
_entity_poly.entity_id
_entity_poly.type
_entity_poly.pdbx_seq_one_letter_code
_entity_poly.pdbx_strand_id
1 'polypeptide(L)'
;MVQFTIALALRDKSQSSRELAKIKHRLVNLHRNENLSEDYLLHVNPKGKVPALTSKSIPAPLTDSLSISYWVCEQHPSLIPEAHRTTIQRLLSQLHHIQAENNPNPAVDDLLARTDISPEHRRALEYKRDCDRKQIEPDLDNGYEDGMTDQARQLFSKVLVEYQKFNHGGMWIFGDKTGPTVLDAHIVAFTARLIDIHLEELVPPQLQTYAKAIMELPEWETVMQGMPTVWNPSLGPIDQL
;
A
#
# COMPACT_ATOMS: atom_id res chain seq x y z
N MET A 1 0.22 -4.07 2.35
CA MET A 1 -0.26 -2.91 3.14
C MET A 1 -1.77 -2.98 3.37
N VAL A 2 -2.63 -2.68 2.37
CA VAL A 2 -4.10 -2.67 2.54
C VAL A 2 -4.66 -4.01 3.02
N GLN A 3 -4.30 -5.12 2.36
CA GLN A 3 -4.80 -6.44 2.75
C GLN A 3 -4.42 -6.80 4.19
N PHE A 4 -3.21 -6.47 4.61
CA PHE A 4 -2.78 -6.69 5.99
C PHE A 4 -3.49 -5.77 6.98
N THR A 5 -3.82 -4.54 6.60
CA THR A 5 -4.68 -3.64 7.40
C THR A 5 -6.06 -4.26 7.61
N ILE A 6 -6.66 -4.83 6.56
CA ILE A 6 -7.95 -5.55 6.65
C ILE A 6 -7.81 -6.78 7.54
N ALA A 7 -6.75 -7.57 7.38
CA ALA A 7 -6.53 -8.76 8.21
C ALA A 7 -6.41 -8.41 9.70
N LEU A 8 -5.68 -7.35 10.05
CA LEU A 8 -5.61 -6.85 11.43
C LEU A 8 -6.97 -6.34 11.95
N ALA A 9 -7.75 -5.65 11.12
CA ALA A 9 -9.12 -5.23 11.49
C ALA A 9 -10.07 -6.42 11.75
N LEU A 10 -9.84 -7.54 11.06
CA LEU A 10 -10.66 -8.76 11.19
C LEU A 10 -10.17 -9.71 12.30
N ARG A 11 -9.01 -9.44 12.91
CA ARG A 11 -8.44 -10.24 14.02
C ARG A 11 -9.42 -10.34 15.19
N ASP A 12 -9.98 -9.22 15.62
CA ASP A 12 -11.01 -9.20 16.66
C ASP A 12 -12.39 -9.38 16.06
N LYS A 13 -12.87 -10.63 16.04
CA LYS A 13 -14.19 -11.01 15.54
C LYS A 13 -15.35 -10.32 16.28
N SER A 14 -15.14 -9.79 17.49
CA SER A 14 -16.17 -9.09 18.25
C SER A 14 -16.40 -7.65 17.77
N GLN A 15 -15.41 -7.06 17.10
CA GLN A 15 -15.42 -5.68 16.60
C GLN A 15 -15.28 -5.60 15.08
N SER A 16 -15.26 -6.73 14.37
CA SER A 16 -15.07 -6.75 12.92
C SER A 16 -16.31 -6.25 12.17
N SER A 17 -16.10 -5.27 11.30
CA SER A 17 -17.18 -4.74 10.46
C SER A 17 -17.65 -5.79 9.45
N ARG A 18 -18.98 -5.98 9.36
CA ARG A 18 -19.62 -6.85 8.35
C ARG A 18 -19.25 -6.44 6.93
N GLU A 19 -18.91 -5.17 6.70
CA GLU A 19 -18.52 -4.69 5.38
C GLU A 19 -17.10 -5.16 5.01
N LEU A 20 -16.16 -5.11 5.97
CA LEU A 20 -14.79 -5.62 5.75
C LEU A 20 -14.79 -7.13 5.45
N ALA A 21 -15.64 -7.90 6.12
CA ALA A 21 -15.76 -9.34 5.91
C ALA A 21 -16.36 -9.72 4.53
N LYS A 22 -16.97 -8.78 3.80
CA LYS A 22 -17.57 -9.01 2.48
C LYS A 22 -16.67 -8.57 1.32
N ILE A 23 -15.48 -8.02 1.62
CA ILE A 23 -14.56 -7.56 0.58
C ILE A 23 -14.20 -8.75 -0.31
N LYS A 24 -14.33 -8.53 -1.62
CA LYS A 24 -13.88 -9.48 -2.64
C LYS A 24 -12.63 -8.95 -3.28
N HIS A 25 -11.62 -9.80 -3.40
CA HIS A 25 -10.37 -9.47 -4.08
C HIS A 25 -10.49 -9.84 -5.56
N ARG A 26 -10.03 -8.93 -6.42
CA ARG A 26 -9.89 -9.17 -7.86
C ARG A 26 -8.44 -8.90 -8.23
N LEU A 27 -7.79 -9.90 -8.83
CA LEU A 27 -6.46 -9.73 -9.40
C LEU A 27 -6.53 -8.78 -10.60
N VAL A 28 -5.55 -7.89 -10.70
CA VAL A 28 -5.32 -7.04 -11.88
C VAL A 28 -3.89 -7.33 -12.34
N ASN A 29 -3.76 -8.07 -13.43
CA ASN A 29 -2.48 -8.53 -13.92
C ASN A 29 -1.75 -7.41 -14.69
N LEU A 30 -0.75 -6.82 -14.03
CA LEU A 30 0.05 -5.73 -14.61
C LEU A 30 0.94 -6.18 -15.77
N HIS A 31 1.36 -7.46 -15.81
CA HIS A 31 2.13 -8.01 -16.94
C HIS A 31 1.29 -8.13 -18.22
N ARG A 32 -0.03 -8.23 -18.06
CA ARG A 32 -1.01 -8.24 -19.16
C ARG A 32 -1.63 -6.86 -19.38
N ASN A 33 -1.13 -5.83 -18.70
CA ASN A 33 -1.64 -4.46 -18.76
C ASN A 33 -3.15 -4.35 -18.47
N GLU A 34 -3.71 -5.21 -17.60
CA GLU A 34 -5.15 -5.19 -17.28
C GLU A 34 -5.57 -3.87 -16.61
N ASN A 35 -4.63 -3.23 -15.91
CA ASN A 35 -4.78 -1.88 -15.35
C ASN A 35 -4.88 -0.78 -16.41
N LEU A 36 -4.61 -1.09 -17.69
CA LEU A 36 -4.78 -0.19 -18.83
C LEU A 36 -6.04 -0.50 -19.64
N SER A 37 -6.84 -1.50 -19.24
CA SER A 37 -8.10 -1.80 -19.90
C SER A 37 -9.08 -0.63 -19.78
N GLU A 38 -9.96 -0.49 -20.77
CA GLU A 38 -10.97 0.57 -20.81
C GLU A 38 -11.83 0.59 -19.54
N ASP A 39 -12.37 -0.56 -19.15
CA ASP A 39 -13.20 -0.70 -17.93
C ASP A 39 -12.44 -0.26 -16.67
N TYR A 40 -11.16 -0.65 -16.54
CA TYR A 40 -10.36 -0.29 -15.38
C TYR A 40 -10.10 1.22 -15.30
N LEU A 41 -9.68 1.83 -16.41
CA LEU A 41 -9.36 3.26 -16.45
C LEU A 41 -10.61 4.13 -16.28
N LEU A 42 -11.76 3.71 -16.82
CA LEU A 42 -12.99 4.49 -16.74
C LEU A 42 -13.72 4.32 -15.40
N HIS A 43 -13.73 3.11 -14.81
CA HIS A 43 -14.62 2.79 -13.70
C HIS A 43 -13.90 2.44 -12.39
N VAL A 44 -12.59 2.15 -12.42
CA VAL A 44 -11.86 1.69 -11.23
C VAL A 44 -10.79 2.68 -10.80
N ASN A 45 -9.81 2.96 -11.65
CA ASN A 45 -8.76 3.91 -11.33
C ASN A 45 -8.22 4.57 -12.61
N PRO A 46 -8.51 5.85 -12.86
CA PRO A 46 -8.09 6.54 -14.08
C PRO A 46 -6.57 6.73 -14.18
N LYS A 47 -5.82 6.53 -13.08
CA LYS A 47 -4.35 6.53 -13.11
C LYS A 47 -3.76 5.17 -13.52
N GLY A 48 -4.59 4.13 -13.64
CA GLY A 48 -4.16 2.76 -13.95
C GLY A 48 -3.25 2.17 -12.87
N LYS A 49 -3.44 2.56 -11.60
CA LYS A 49 -2.64 2.06 -10.46
C LYS A 49 -3.44 1.07 -9.62
N VAL A 50 -2.72 0.23 -8.88
CA VAL A 50 -3.26 -0.69 -7.86
C VAL A 50 -2.60 -0.38 -6.51
N PRO A 51 -3.26 -0.67 -5.37
CA PRO A 51 -4.62 -1.18 -5.24
C PRO A 51 -5.70 -0.12 -5.53
N ALA A 52 -6.93 -0.57 -5.76
CA ALA A 52 -8.13 0.26 -5.80
C ALA A 52 -9.29 -0.45 -5.08
N LEU A 53 -10.16 0.29 -4.41
CA LEU A 53 -11.38 -0.22 -3.79
C LEU A 53 -12.59 0.45 -4.41
N THR A 54 -13.53 -0.35 -4.89
CA THR A 54 -14.83 0.09 -5.36
C THR A 54 -15.92 -0.54 -4.50
N SER A 55 -17.00 0.20 -4.27
CA SER A 55 -18.18 -0.31 -3.59
C SER A 55 -19.39 0.54 -3.98
N LYS A 56 -20.58 -0.05 -3.95
CA LYS A 56 -21.84 0.69 -4.07
C LYS A 56 -22.05 1.68 -2.91
N SER A 57 -21.40 1.44 -1.77
CA SER A 57 -21.47 2.30 -0.58
C SER A 57 -20.46 3.44 -0.58
N ILE A 58 -19.52 3.48 -1.54
CA ILE A 58 -18.52 4.55 -1.63
C ILE A 58 -18.86 5.40 -2.88
N PRO A 59 -19.00 6.74 -2.75
CA PRO A 59 -19.42 7.60 -3.87
C PRO A 59 -18.48 7.57 -5.08
N ALA A 60 -17.20 7.32 -4.85
CA ALA A 60 -16.17 7.22 -5.89
C ALA A 60 -15.12 6.16 -5.49
N PRO A 61 -14.45 5.51 -6.45
CA PRO A 61 -13.37 4.57 -6.15
C PRO A 61 -12.27 5.20 -5.28
N LEU A 62 -11.79 4.44 -4.29
CA LEU A 62 -10.58 4.79 -3.54
C LEU A 62 -9.39 4.19 -4.29
N THR A 63 -8.47 5.04 -4.76
CA THR A 63 -7.49 4.69 -5.80
C THR A 63 -6.05 4.56 -5.32
N ASP A 64 -5.83 4.62 -4.01
CA ASP A 64 -4.51 4.51 -3.40
C ASP A 64 -4.59 3.76 -2.06
N SER A 65 -3.48 3.19 -1.64
CA SER A 65 -3.42 2.35 -0.43
C SER A 65 -3.73 3.12 0.85
N LEU A 66 -3.39 4.40 0.94
CA LEU A 66 -3.62 5.20 2.15
C LEU A 66 -5.10 5.53 2.33
N SER A 67 -5.78 5.98 1.27
CA SER A 67 -7.22 6.26 1.31
C SER A 67 -8.04 5.02 1.62
N ILE A 68 -7.69 3.87 1.02
CA ILE A 68 -8.36 2.59 1.33
C ILE A 68 -8.13 2.21 2.80
N SER A 69 -6.91 2.33 3.30
CA SER A 69 -6.61 2.00 4.70
C SER A 69 -7.31 2.93 5.69
N TYR A 70 -7.48 4.21 5.38
CA TYR A 70 -8.29 5.11 6.20
C TYR A 70 -9.77 4.74 6.17
N TRP A 71 -10.32 4.35 5.02
CA TRP A 71 -11.67 3.81 4.97
C TRP A 71 -11.83 2.55 5.83
N VAL A 72 -10.83 1.65 5.85
CA VAL A 72 -10.81 0.51 6.79
C VAL A 72 -10.83 0.97 8.25
N CYS A 73 -10.07 2.02 8.59
CA CYS A 73 -10.08 2.60 9.93
C CYS A 73 -11.41 3.26 10.30
N GLU A 74 -12.18 3.80 9.36
CA GLU A 74 -13.54 4.27 9.62
C GLU A 74 -14.47 3.12 10.03
N GLN A 75 -14.25 1.94 9.45
CA GLN A 75 -15.00 0.72 9.79
C GLN A 75 -14.49 0.05 11.08
N HIS A 76 -13.23 0.30 11.47
CA HIS A 76 -12.60 -0.26 12.67
C HIS A 76 -11.69 0.78 13.35
N PRO A 77 -12.26 1.71 14.14
CA PRO A 77 -11.54 2.89 14.65
C PRO A 77 -10.38 2.59 15.60
N SER A 78 -10.33 1.42 16.22
CA SER A 78 -9.22 1.00 17.08
C SER A 78 -7.89 0.89 16.33
N LEU A 79 -7.89 0.74 15.00
CA LEU A 79 -6.67 0.77 14.20
C LEU A 79 -6.01 2.17 14.17
N ILE A 80 -6.75 3.22 14.52
CA ILE A 80 -6.24 4.59 14.60
C ILE A 80 -6.68 5.25 15.91
N PRO A 81 -6.16 4.77 17.05
CA PRO A 81 -6.60 5.21 18.35
C PRO A 81 -6.35 6.72 18.53
N GLU A 82 -7.30 7.43 19.15
CA GLU A 82 -7.27 8.89 19.24
C GLU A 82 -5.98 9.42 19.87
N ALA A 83 -5.47 8.72 20.89
CA ALA A 83 -4.23 9.08 21.58
C ALA A 83 -2.98 9.12 20.67
N HIS A 84 -3.01 8.42 19.53
CA HIS A 84 -1.88 8.31 18.60
C HIS A 84 -2.23 8.76 17.17
N ARG A 85 -3.47 9.22 16.93
CA ARG A 85 -3.99 9.57 15.60
C ARG A 85 -3.04 10.47 14.81
N THR A 86 -2.66 11.61 15.37
CA THR A 86 -1.79 12.59 14.71
C THR A 86 -0.44 12.00 14.32
N THR A 87 0.17 11.20 15.20
CA THR A 87 1.45 10.54 14.94
C THR A 87 1.32 9.50 13.84
N ILE A 88 0.29 8.65 13.90
CA ILE A 88 0.00 7.61 12.90
C ILE A 88 -0.21 8.25 11.52
N GLN A 89 -1.07 9.26 11.42
CA GLN A 89 -1.38 9.92 10.15
C GLN A 89 -0.14 10.57 9.54
N ARG A 90 0.69 11.23 10.36
CA ARG A 90 1.95 11.84 9.92
C ARG A 90 2.92 10.79 9.37
N LEU A 91 3.12 9.68 10.08
CA LEU A 91 4.07 8.64 9.67
C LEU A 91 3.58 7.87 8.43
N LEU A 92 2.28 7.60 8.32
CA LEU A 92 1.69 7.05 7.10
C LEU A 92 1.86 8.00 5.93
N SER A 93 1.57 9.30 6.12
CA SER A 93 1.77 10.29 5.06
C SER A 93 3.22 10.32 4.58
N GLN A 94 4.20 10.22 5.49
CA GLN A 94 5.62 10.13 5.13
C GLN A 94 5.92 8.86 4.34
N LEU A 95 5.46 7.70 4.80
CA LEU A 95 5.66 6.43 4.10
C LEU A 95 5.10 6.47 2.67
N HIS A 96 3.87 6.95 2.50
CA HIS A 96 3.22 7.02 1.18
C HIS A 96 3.78 8.13 0.29
N HIS A 97 4.60 9.04 0.84
CA HIS A 97 5.36 10.01 0.08
C HIS A 97 6.73 9.50 -0.37
N ILE A 98 7.20 8.36 0.17
CA ILE A 98 8.35 7.65 -0.40
C ILE A 98 7.92 7.12 -1.76
N GLN A 99 8.07 7.95 -2.79
CA GLN A 99 7.72 7.60 -4.15
C GLN A 99 8.67 6.50 -4.60
N ALA A 100 8.17 5.39 -5.11
CA ALA A 100 8.94 4.61 -6.07
C ALA A 100 8.85 5.35 -7.41
N GLU A 101 9.94 5.36 -8.20
CA GLU A 101 9.97 6.01 -9.51
C GLU A 101 8.75 5.55 -10.33
N ASN A 102 7.87 6.50 -10.68
CA ASN A 102 6.77 6.23 -11.60
C ASN A 102 7.33 6.25 -13.02
N ASN A 103 8.02 5.18 -13.40
CA ASN A 103 8.43 5.01 -14.78
C ASN A 103 7.17 4.93 -15.65
N PRO A 104 7.07 5.74 -16.73
CA PRO A 104 5.97 5.64 -17.67
C PRO A 104 5.80 4.20 -18.12
N ASN A 105 4.57 3.68 -18.10
CA ASN A 105 4.33 2.35 -18.65
C ASN A 105 4.40 2.47 -20.19
N PRO A 106 5.42 1.87 -20.85
CA PRO A 106 5.59 2.00 -22.30
C PRO A 106 4.39 1.47 -23.09
N ALA A 107 3.64 0.51 -22.51
CA ALA A 107 2.44 -0.05 -23.14
C ALA A 107 1.32 0.99 -23.37
N VAL A 108 1.35 2.13 -22.67
CA VAL A 108 0.36 3.21 -22.90
C VAL A 108 0.50 3.78 -24.31
N ASP A 109 1.73 4.06 -24.75
CA ASP A 109 1.96 4.62 -26.09
C ASP A 109 1.68 3.57 -27.18
N ASP A 110 2.01 2.29 -26.94
CA ASP A 110 1.66 1.18 -27.85
C ASP A 110 0.15 1.04 -28.01
N LEU A 111 -0.62 1.15 -26.93
CA LEU A 111 -2.09 1.11 -26.97
C LEU A 111 -2.66 2.33 -27.69
N LEU A 112 -2.10 3.52 -27.48
CA LEU A 112 -2.54 4.74 -28.18
C LEU A 112 -2.25 4.70 -29.69
N ALA A 113 -1.22 3.98 -30.13
CA ALA A 113 -0.91 3.82 -31.56
C ALA A 113 -1.95 2.95 -32.31
N ARG A 114 -2.73 2.14 -31.59
CA ARG A 114 -3.77 1.30 -32.18
C ARG A 114 -4.94 2.13 -32.71
N THR A 115 -5.58 1.66 -33.77
CA THR A 115 -6.76 2.30 -34.38
C THR A 115 -8.08 1.67 -33.97
N ASP A 116 -8.05 0.54 -33.26
CA ASP A 116 -9.21 -0.28 -32.88
C ASP A 116 -9.68 -0.07 -31.43
N ILE A 117 -9.15 0.94 -30.73
CA ILE A 117 -9.62 1.35 -29.39
C ILE A 117 -10.73 2.39 -29.51
N SER A 118 -11.65 2.40 -28.54
CA SER A 118 -12.73 3.38 -28.48
C SER A 118 -12.20 4.82 -28.27
N PRO A 119 -12.94 5.85 -28.68
CA PRO A 119 -12.61 7.24 -28.35
C PRO A 119 -12.48 7.48 -26.84
N GLU A 120 -13.31 6.85 -26.03
CA GLU A 120 -13.30 6.93 -24.57
C GLU A 120 -12.04 6.31 -23.98
N HIS A 121 -11.65 5.11 -24.44
CA HIS A 121 -10.43 4.44 -24.02
C HIS A 121 -9.20 5.25 -24.39
N ARG A 122 -9.17 5.82 -25.60
CA ARG A 122 -8.09 6.71 -26.05
C ARG A 122 -7.91 7.89 -25.11
N ARG A 123 -8.99 8.61 -24.77
CA ARG A 123 -8.94 9.74 -23.82
C ARG A 123 -8.46 9.31 -22.43
N ALA A 124 -8.89 8.14 -21.97
CA ALA A 124 -8.46 7.62 -20.66
C ALA A 124 -6.96 7.29 -20.63
N LEU A 125 -6.43 6.69 -21.72
CA LEU A 125 -5.00 6.42 -21.88
C LEU A 125 -4.18 7.72 -21.99
N GLU A 126 -4.67 8.72 -22.73
CA GLU A 126 -4.05 10.05 -22.81
C GLU A 126 -3.97 10.71 -21.42
N TYR A 127 -5.08 10.72 -20.67
CA TYR A 127 -5.11 11.24 -19.31
C TYR A 127 -4.11 10.52 -18.40
N LYS A 128 -4.03 9.18 -18.49
CA LYS A 128 -3.05 8.40 -17.74
C LYS A 128 -1.62 8.82 -18.08
N ARG A 129 -1.28 8.89 -19.37
CA ARG A 129 0.04 9.29 -19.83
C ARG A 129 0.43 10.66 -19.31
N ASP A 130 -0.50 11.61 -19.33
CA ASP A 130 -0.28 12.97 -18.83
C ASP A 130 -0.08 12.99 -17.31
N CYS A 131 -0.80 12.14 -16.56
CA CYS A 131 -0.56 11.96 -15.14
C CYS A 131 0.83 11.40 -14.85
N ASP A 132 1.25 10.37 -15.59
CA ASP A 132 2.58 9.76 -15.43
C ASP A 132 3.68 10.78 -15.76
N ARG A 133 3.51 11.62 -16.79
CA ARG A 133 4.46 12.70 -17.14
C ARG A 133 4.52 13.82 -16.12
N LYS A 134 3.38 14.28 -15.60
CA LYS A 134 3.35 15.32 -14.54
C LYS A 134 4.00 14.86 -13.23
N GLN A 135 4.06 13.55 -12.98
CA GLN A 135 4.77 12.98 -11.83
C GLN A 135 6.30 12.93 -12.02
N ILE A 136 6.79 13.14 -13.25
CA ILE A 136 8.22 13.14 -13.59
C ILE A 136 8.79 14.56 -13.60
N GLU A 137 7.97 15.58 -13.83
CA GLU A 137 8.43 16.96 -13.70
C GLU A 137 8.94 17.18 -12.27
N PRO A 138 10.24 17.47 -12.08
CA PRO A 138 10.77 17.71 -10.75
C PRO A 138 10.00 18.89 -10.17
N ASP A 139 9.50 18.71 -8.95
CA ASP A 139 8.90 19.79 -8.18
C ASP A 139 10.04 20.74 -7.80
N LEU A 140 10.39 21.65 -8.73
CA LEU A 140 11.54 22.57 -8.67
C LEU A 140 11.48 23.53 -7.46
N ASP A 141 10.40 23.49 -6.68
CA ASP A 141 10.16 24.32 -5.49
C ASP A 141 10.40 23.59 -4.16
N ASN A 142 10.61 22.27 -4.15
CA ASN A 142 10.86 21.50 -2.93
C ASN A 142 12.36 21.20 -2.78
N GLY A 143 13.07 22.09 -2.07
CA GLY A 143 14.50 22.00 -1.74
C GLY A 143 14.90 20.84 -0.81
N TYR A 144 14.40 19.63 -1.04
CA TYR A 144 14.77 18.40 -0.34
C TYR A 144 15.19 17.33 -1.36
N GLU A 145 16.45 17.39 -1.79
CA GLU A 145 17.15 16.28 -2.47
C GLU A 145 17.52 15.16 -1.48
N ASP A 146 16.59 14.71 -0.63
CA ASP A 146 16.81 13.47 0.12
C ASP A 146 16.32 12.31 -0.76
N GLY A 147 17.23 11.43 -1.17
CA GLY A 147 16.89 10.25 -1.98
C GLY A 147 15.89 9.35 -1.25
N MET A 148 15.18 8.48 -1.99
CA MET A 148 14.18 7.55 -1.44
C MET A 148 14.74 6.74 -0.25
N THR A 149 16.01 6.38 -0.31
CA THR A 149 16.77 5.72 0.76
C THR A 149 16.82 6.55 2.03
N ASP A 150 17.11 7.85 1.93
CA ASP A 150 17.17 8.75 3.09
C ASP A 150 15.79 8.98 3.68
N GLN A 151 14.78 9.14 2.84
CA GLN A 151 13.39 9.23 3.29
C GLN A 151 12.95 7.97 4.05
N ALA A 152 13.32 6.77 3.56
CA ALA A 152 13.06 5.51 4.26
C ALA A 152 13.78 5.45 5.61
N ARG A 153 15.08 5.79 5.67
CA ARG A 153 15.85 5.83 6.93
C ARG A 153 15.25 6.81 7.94
N GLN A 154 14.84 8.00 7.48
CA GLN A 154 14.20 9.00 8.32
C GLN A 154 12.85 8.52 8.86
N LEU A 155 12.04 7.89 8.01
CA LEU A 155 10.76 7.29 8.43
C LEU A 155 11.00 6.26 9.53
N PHE A 156 11.87 5.27 9.30
CA PHE A 156 12.12 4.22 10.29
C PHE A 156 12.73 4.76 11.58
N SER A 157 13.57 5.79 11.51
CA SER A 157 14.10 6.46 12.70
C SER A 157 12.97 7.06 13.56
N LYS A 158 11.98 7.70 12.93
CA LYS A 158 10.81 8.25 13.64
C LYS A 158 9.90 7.14 14.19
N VAL A 159 9.71 6.05 13.44
CA VAL A 159 8.95 4.88 13.92
C VAL A 159 9.65 4.23 15.12
N LEU A 160 10.98 4.12 15.09
CA LEU A 160 11.77 3.55 16.17
C LEU A 160 11.61 4.35 17.47
N VAL A 161 11.52 5.68 17.39
CA VAL A 161 11.24 6.54 18.56
C VAL A 161 9.90 6.18 19.21
N GLU A 162 8.84 6.03 18.41
CA GLU A 162 7.53 5.64 18.93
C GLU A 162 7.54 4.21 19.49
N TYR A 163 8.19 3.28 18.78
CA TYR A 163 8.36 1.89 19.22
C TYR A 163 9.05 1.81 20.59
N GLN A 164 10.20 2.48 20.75
CA GLN A 164 10.94 2.49 22.03
C GLN A 164 10.15 3.16 23.16
N LYS A 165 9.35 4.17 22.82
CA LYS A 165 8.53 4.91 23.78
C LYS A 165 7.36 4.09 24.33
N PHE A 166 6.76 3.20 23.54
CA PHE A 166 5.48 2.58 23.90
C PHE A 166 5.47 1.05 23.96
N ASN A 167 6.30 0.36 23.16
CA ASN A 167 6.23 -1.08 23.05
C ASN A 167 6.54 -1.79 24.38
N HIS A 168 7.54 -1.31 25.13
CA HIS A 168 7.93 -1.84 26.46
C HIS A 168 7.97 -3.39 26.57
N GLY A 169 8.31 -4.09 25.48
CA GLY A 169 8.36 -5.55 25.42
C GLY A 169 7.10 -6.25 24.87
N GLY A 170 6.13 -5.48 24.37
CA GLY A 170 4.94 -5.99 23.69
C GLY A 170 5.17 -6.33 22.22
N MET A 171 4.09 -6.63 21.52
CA MET A 171 4.08 -6.97 20.10
C MET A 171 3.94 -5.74 19.18
N TRP A 172 3.11 -4.76 19.56
CA TRP A 172 2.72 -3.65 18.67
C TRP A 172 3.53 -2.36 18.92
N ILE A 173 3.63 -1.48 17.92
CA ILE A 173 4.40 -0.23 18.01
C ILE A 173 3.97 0.61 19.21
N PHE A 174 2.66 0.76 19.41
CA PHE A 174 2.07 1.55 20.50
C PHE A 174 1.73 0.70 21.75
N GLY A 175 2.30 -0.51 21.84
CA GLY A 175 2.11 -1.44 22.96
C GLY A 175 0.82 -2.26 22.89
N ASP A 176 0.80 -3.38 23.61
CA ASP A 176 -0.27 -4.38 23.51
C ASP A 176 -1.62 -3.94 24.05
N LYS A 177 -1.61 -2.98 24.97
CA LYS A 177 -2.85 -2.35 25.46
C LYS A 177 -3.55 -1.56 24.34
N THR A 178 -2.79 -0.97 23.43
CA THR A 178 -3.31 -0.27 22.25
C THR A 178 -3.73 -1.28 21.18
N GLY A 179 -2.96 -2.36 21.04
CA GLY A 179 -3.17 -3.36 20.00
C GLY A 179 -2.59 -2.94 18.65
N PRO A 180 -2.88 -3.71 17.58
CA PRO A 180 -2.41 -3.40 16.24
C PRO A 180 -3.00 -2.08 15.74
N THR A 181 -2.18 -1.28 15.07
CA THR A 181 -2.63 -0.08 14.38
C THR A 181 -2.43 -0.19 12.87
N VAL A 182 -3.06 0.71 12.14
CA VAL A 182 -2.81 0.85 10.71
C VAL A 182 -1.34 1.17 10.42
N LEU A 183 -0.61 1.80 11.36
CA LEU A 183 0.83 2.02 11.19
C LEU A 183 1.61 0.70 11.18
N ASP A 184 1.31 -0.23 12.11
CA ASP A 184 1.92 -1.56 12.13
C ASP A 184 1.73 -2.26 10.78
N ALA A 185 0.50 -2.24 10.24
CA ALA A 185 0.19 -2.88 8.97
C ALA A 185 1.04 -2.36 7.79
N HIS A 186 1.32 -1.07 7.76
CA HIS A 186 2.08 -0.45 6.68
C HIS A 186 3.58 -0.59 6.87
N ILE A 187 4.08 -0.41 8.09
CA ILE A 187 5.51 -0.55 8.40
C ILE A 187 5.97 -1.98 8.21
N VAL A 188 5.21 -2.98 8.69
CA VAL A 188 5.58 -4.39 8.51
C VAL A 188 5.62 -4.76 7.03
N ALA A 189 4.60 -4.36 6.26
CA ALA A 189 4.56 -4.63 4.83
C ALA A 189 5.70 -3.92 4.06
N PHE A 190 6.08 -2.70 4.46
CA PHE A 190 7.21 -2.00 3.85
C PHE A 190 8.55 -2.66 4.21
N THR A 191 8.74 -3.03 5.47
CA THR A 191 9.93 -3.77 5.92
C THR A 191 10.07 -5.10 5.19
N ALA A 192 8.98 -5.87 5.05
CA ALA A 192 8.97 -7.11 4.28
C ALA A 192 9.40 -6.89 2.82
N ARG A 193 8.90 -5.82 2.19
CA ARG A 193 9.34 -5.45 0.84
C ARG A 193 10.82 -5.14 0.76
N LEU A 194 11.36 -4.40 1.72
CA LEU A 194 12.79 -4.08 1.76
C LEU A 194 13.65 -5.35 1.95
N ILE A 195 13.21 -6.30 2.80
CA ILE A 195 13.88 -7.60 2.95
C ILE A 195 13.89 -8.37 1.63
N ASP A 196 12.75 -8.45 0.92
CA ASP A 196 12.65 -9.19 -0.34
C ASP A 196 13.56 -8.64 -1.45
N ILE A 197 13.89 -7.34 -1.41
CA ILE A 197 14.76 -6.68 -2.38
C ILE A 197 16.18 -6.43 -1.86
N HIS A 198 16.56 -7.04 -0.74
CA HIS A 198 17.89 -6.93 -0.12
C HIS A 198 18.30 -5.50 0.27
N LEU A 199 17.34 -4.74 0.80
CA LEU A 199 17.50 -3.38 1.34
C LEU A 199 17.13 -3.31 2.83
N GLU A 200 17.19 -4.42 3.56
CA GLU A 200 16.85 -4.46 4.98
C GLU A 200 17.78 -3.61 5.87
N GLU A 201 18.98 -3.27 5.41
CA GLU A 201 19.92 -2.37 6.10
C GLU A 201 19.42 -0.92 6.21
N LEU A 202 18.35 -0.58 5.49
CA LEU A 202 17.63 0.68 5.67
C LEU A 202 16.79 0.69 6.95
N VAL A 203 16.46 -0.49 7.48
CA VAL A 203 15.58 -0.69 8.63
C VAL A 203 16.43 -0.92 9.89
N PRO A 204 16.21 -0.16 10.98
CA PRO A 204 16.87 -0.41 12.26
C PRO A 204 16.67 -1.87 12.74
N PRO A 205 17.69 -2.53 13.31
CA PRO A 205 17.61 -3.95 13.68
C PRO A 205 16.41 -4.31 14.56
N GLN A 206 16.04 -3.43 15.49
CA GLN A 206 14.87 -3.63 16.37
C GLN A 206 13.57 -3.72 15.58
N LEU A 207 13.41 -2.87 14.56
CA LEU A 207 12.22 -2.87 13.70
C LEU A 207 12.23 -4.05 12.71
N GLN A 208 13.41 -4.56 12.32
CA GLN A 208 13.50 -5.82 11.57
C GLN A 208 13.02 -7.00 12.40
N THR A 209 13.49 -7.12 13.65
CA THR A 209 13.05 -8.19 14.57
C THR A 209 11.54 -8.09 14.83
N TYR A 210 11.05 -6.89 15.10
CA TYR A 210 9.62 -6.63 15.26
C TYR A 210 8.81 -7.04 14.02
N ALA A 211 9.23 -6.66 12.82
CA ALA A 211 8.51 -6.99 11.60
C ALA A 211 8.48 -8.51 11.36
N LYS A 212 9.61 -9.20 11.54
CA LYS A 212 9.70 -10.66 11.41
C LYS A 212 8.76 -11.37 12.39
N ALA A 213 8.69 -10.93 13.64
CA ALA A 213 7.77 -11.49 14.62
C ALA A 213 6.29 -11.30 14.22
N ILE A 214 5.93 -10.16 13.62
CA ILE A 214 4.57 -9.95 13.11
C ILE A 214 4.30 -10.79 11.86
N MET A 215 5.30 -11.01 11.01
CA MET A 215 5.17 -11.85 9.82
C MET A 215 4.92 -13.34 10.15
N GLU A 216 5.19 -13.76 11.38
CA GLU A 216 4.86 -15.10 11.88
C GLU A 216 3.39 -15.24 12.34
N LEU A 217 2.62 -14.13 12.36
CA LEU A 217 1.24 -14.15 12.81
C LEU A 217 0.29 -14.75 11.75
N PRO A 218 -0.83 -15.39 12.17
CA PRO A 218 -1.82 -15.95 11.25
C PRO A 218 -2.42 -14.93 10.28
N GLU A 219 -2.53 -13.66 10.68
CA GLU A 219 -3.04 -12.59 9.82
C GLU A 219 -2.09 -12.27 8.67
N TRP A 220 -0.77 -12.38 8.89
CA TRP A 220 0.21 -12.23 7.83
C TRP A 220 0.13 -13.42 6.87
N GLU A 221 0.09 -14.63 7.40
CA GLU A 221 -0.03 -15.84 6.58
C GLU A 221 -1.32 -15.88 5.76
N THR A 222 -2.44 -15.40 6.32
CA THR A 222 -3.71 -15.30 5.59
C THR A 222 -3.59 -14.41 4.34
N VAL A 223 -2.77 -13.35 4.43
CA VAL A 223 -2.59 -12.35 3.37
C VAL A 223 -1.52 -12.77 2.38
N MET A 224 -0.39 -13.27 2.87
CA MET A 224 0.77 -13.58 2.04
C MET A 224 0.78 -15.02 1.54
N GLN A 225 0.19 -15.97 2.27
CA GLN A 225 0.13 -17.39 1.91
C GLN A 225 1.52 -17.95 1.55
N GLY A 226 2.53 -17.61 2.37
CA GLY A 226 3.94 -17.95 2.11
C GLY A 226 4.62 -17.22 0.94
N MET A 227 3.94 -16.32 0.22
CA MET A 227 4.49 -15.59 -0.92
C MET A 227 5.35 -14.40 -0.48
N PRO A 228 6.43 -14.07 -1.24
CA PRO A 228 7.13 -12.81 -1.07
C PRO A 228 6.25 -11.64 -1.53
N THR A 229 6.58 -10.44 -1.08
CA THR A 229 5.93 -9.20 -1.53
C THR A 229 6.29 -8.84 -2.97
N VAL A 230 7.42 -9.34 -3.50
CA VAL A 230 7.84 -9.19 -4.90
C VAL A 230 7.58 -10.48 -5.64
N TRP A 231 6.65 -10.45 -6.60
CA TRP A 231 6.45 -11.59 -7.48
C TRP A 231 7.64 -11.73 -8.43
N ASN A 232 8.02 -12.97 -8.70
CA ASN A 232 8.94 -13.32 -9.77
C ASN A 232 8.44 -14.59 -10.49
N PRO A 233 8.85 -14.81 -11.76
CA PRO A 233 8.36 -15.95 -12.56
C PRO A 233 8.60 -17.34 -11.98
N SER A 234 9.58 -17.51 -11.08
CA SER A 234 9.84 -18.82 -10.45
C SER A 234 8.74 -19.25 -9.49
N LEU A 235 7.86 -18.33 -9.09
CA LEU A 235 6.72 -18.59 -8.21
C LEU A 235 5.49 -19.14 -8.96
N GLY A 236 5.61 -19.37 -10.26
CA GLY A 236 4.52 -19.84 -11.10
C GLY A 236 3.70 -18.70 -11.73
N PRO A 237 2.71 -19.04 -12.57
CA PRO A 237 1.92 -18.05 -13.31
C PRO A 237 1.07 -17.20 -12.36
N ILE A 238 1.13 -15.88 -12.54
CA ILE A 238 0.39 -14.91 -11.72
C ILE A 238 -1.13 -15.12 -11.74
N ASP A 239 -1.68 -15.71 -12.81
CA ASP A 239 -3.11 -15.98 -12.97
C ASP A 239 -3.59 -17.20 -12.13
N GLN A 240 -2.67 -17.90 -11.45
CA GLN A 240 -2.97 -19.00 -10.53
C GLN A 240 -2.79 -18.60 -9.05
N LEU A 241 -2.51 -17.33 -8.77
CA LEU A 241 -2.44 -16.75 -7.42
C LEU A 241 -3.80 -16.25 -6.93
#